data_AF-A0ABD5W707-F1
#
_entry.id   AF-A0ABD5W707-F1
#
_cell.length_a   1.000
_cell.length_b   1.000
_cell.length_c   1.000
_cell.angle_alpha   90.00
_cell.angle_beta   90.00
_cell.angle_gamma   90.00
#
_symmetry.space_group_name_H-M   'P 1'
#
loop_
_entity.id
_entity.type
_entity.pdbx_description
1 polymer ?
#
loop_
_entity_poly.entity_id
_entity_poly.type
_entity_poly.pdbx_seq_one_letter_code
_entity_poly.pdbx_strand_id
1 'polypeptide(L)'
;MVDGNTPTNESTESDQRHHSPSLQAEIHLLASSKLGRQAESLIPSQITVQGYTSVSTFLEDLSGKVAVVILDVRVDGDIRDIVTRTIRESEHARVTLLATDGVQLLGLDIPYDEAFVFPEETDAFESEIRSLYIRSYYAATIERYYKICFSMQNRKTKLDDPESDEQLQRLQGARERLASHLRMFRRVLSEDDMDAIANREHRLKSLSRNAKNNPPPDAIGLPNACPNCGLD
;
A
#
# COMPACT_ATOMS: atom_id res chain seq x y z
N MET A 1 -15.53 27.44 -60.14
CA MET A 1 -14.18 27.55 -59.56
C MET A 1 -14.10 28.82 -58.74
N VAL A 2 -14.44 28.74 -57.45
CA VAL A 2 -13.76 29.37 -56.31
C VAL A 2 -14.34 28.63 -55.09
N ASP A 3 -13.56 27.71 -54.53
CA ASP A 3 -13.92 26.89 -53.38
C ASP A 3 -13.78 27.69 -52.08
N GLY A 4 -14.79 27.58 -51.21
CA GLY A 4 -14.80 28.19 -49.89
C GLY A 4 -14.03 27.34 -48.89
N ASN A 5 -12.89 27.84 -48.43
CA ASN A 5 -12.12 27.24 -47.33
C ASN A 5 -12.85 27.46 -46.00
N THR A 6 -13.21 26.35 -45.36
CA THR A 6 -13.58 26.28 -43.94
C THR A 6 -12.30 25.97 -43.15
N PRO A 7 -11.94 26.73 -42.10
CA PRO A 7 -10.78 26.38 -41.30
C PRO A 7 -11.09 25.18 -40.41
N THR A 8 -10.35 24.09 -40.62
CA THR A 8 -10.38 22.90 -39.78
C THR A 8 -9.72 23.25 -38.45
N ASN A 9 -10.49 23.15 -37.37
CA ASN A 9 -10.04 23.32 -36.01
C ASN A 9 -9.13 22.12 -35.65
N GLU A 10 -7.82 22.34 -35.59
CA GLU A 10 -6.87 21.39 -35.02
C GLU A 10 -7.14 21.26 -33.52
N SER A 11 -7.99 20.30 -33.17
CA SER A 11 -8.15 19.85 -31.79
C SER A 11 -6.91 19.05 -31.43
N THR A 12 -6.02 19.68 -30.68
CA THR A 12 -4.85 19.08 -30.05
C THR A 12 -5.34 18.12 -28.97
N GLU A 13 -5.63 16.88 -29.35
CA GLU A 13 -5.75 15.75 -28.42
C GLU A 13 -4.35 15.40 -27.90
N SER A 14 -3.84 16.23 -27.00
CA SER A 14 -2.63 15.93 -26.23
C SER A 14 -2.97 14.84 -25.20
N ASP A 15 -2.81 13.59 -25.60
CA ASP A 15 -2.19 12.47 -24.88
C ASP A 15 -2.27 12.51 -23.34
N GLN A 16 -3.47 12.70 -22.77
CA GLN A 16 -3.74 12.43 -21.35
C GLN A 16 -3.86 10.93 -21.15
N ARG A 17 -2.73 10.22 -21.26
CA ARG A 17 -2.60 8.91 -20.64
C ARG A 17 -2.67 9.14 -19.15
N HIS A 18 -3.87 8.98 -18.59
CA HIS A 18 -4.04 8.76 -17.17
C HIS A 18 -3.14 7.58 -16.78
N HIS A 19 -1.95 7.88 -16.30
CA HIS A 19 -1.03 6.90 -15.74
C HIS A 19 -1.65 6.39 -14.44
N SER A 20 -2.55 5.42 -14.57
CA SER A 20 -2.93 4.60 -13.44
C SER A 20 -1.66 4.00 -12.84
N PRO A 21 -1.46 4.09 -11.51
CA PRO A 21 -0.28 3.51 -10.88
C PRO A 21 -0.21 2.04 -11.27
N SER A 22 0.94 1.60 -11.79
CA SER A 22 1.16 0.18 -12.04
C SER A 22 1.19 -0.51 -10.68
N LEU A 23 0.11 -1.22 -10.37
CA LEU A 23 -0.01 -2.05 -9.18
C LEU A 23 0.95 -3.25 -9.35
N GLN A 24 2.17 -3.15 -8.82
CA GLN A 24 3.26 -4.15 -8.96
C GLN A 24 3.57 -4.95 -7.68
N ALA A 25 2.88 -4.64 -6.58
CA ALA A 25 2.98 -5.32 -5.31
C ALA A 25 2.16 -6.61 -5.32
N GLU A 26 2.64 -7.59 -4.58
CA GLU A 26 2.11 -8.95 -4.58
C GLU A 26 1.21 -9.18 -3.37
N ILE A 27 0.29 -10.15 -3.51
CA ILE A 27 -0.37 -10.76 -2.38
C ILE A 27 0.30 -12.10 -2.10
N HIS A 28 0.73 -12.32 -0.86
CA HIS A 28 1.26 -13.61 -0.43
C HIS A 28 0.20 -14.34 0.39
N LEU A 29 -0.15 -15.55 -0.04
CA LEU A 29 -1.19 -16.37 0.59
C LEU A 29 -0.56 -17.62 1.20
N LEU A 30 -0.48 -17.68 2.52
CA LEU A 30 0.01 -18.84 3.26
C LEU A 30 -1.17 -19.62 3.83
N ALA A 31 -1.52 -20.73 3.18
CA ALA A 31 -2.70 -21.52 3.55
C ALA A 31 -2.57 -23.00 3.19
N SER A 32 -3.41 -23.83 3.81
CA SER A 32 -3.60 -25.21 3.35
C SER A 32 -4.10 -25.25 1.90
N SER A 33 -3.68 -26.26 1.12
CA SER A 33 -3.93 -26.29 -0.34
C SER A 33 -5.41 -26.16 -0.75
N LYS A 34 -6.35 -26.59 0.10
CA LYS A 34 -7.79 -26.46 -0.18
C LYS A 34 -8.28 -25.03 0.07
N LEU A 35 -7.99 -24.47 1.24
CA LEU A 35 -8.44 -23.12 1.61
C LEU A 35 -7.73 -22.06 0.77
N GLY A 36 -6.43 -22.26 0.50
CA GLY A 36 -5.63 -21.40 -0.35
C GLY A 36 -6.24 -21.25 -1.75
N ARG A 37 -6.61 -22.35 -2.42
CA ARG A 37 -7.26 -22.28 -3.74
C ARG A 37 -8.61 -21.54 -3.70
N GLN A 38 -9.38 -21.71 -2.63
CA GLN A 38 -10.67 -21.02 -2.49
C GLN A 38 -10.45 -19.51 -2.33
N ALA A 39 -9.56 -19.10 -1.43
CA ALA A 39 -9.23 -17.70 -1.24
C ALA A 39 -8.64 -17.08 -2.52
N GLU A 40 -7.67 -17.76 -3.15
CA GLU A 40 -7.03 -17.31 -4.39
C GLU A 40 -8.05 -17.09 -5.51
N SER A 41 -9.07 -17.95 -5.63
CA SER A 41 -10.11 -17.82 -6.65
C SER A 41 -11.01 -16.58 -6.50
N LEU A 42 -11.00 -15.96 -5.32
CA LEU A 42 -11.77 -14.75 -5.01
C LEU A 42 -10.91 -13.47 -5.09
N ILE A 43 -9.60 -13.60 -5.30
CA ILE A 43 -8.72 -12.43 -5.44
C ILE A 43 -8.87 -11.88 -6.87
N PRO A 44 -8.98 -10.55 -7.05
CA PRO A 44 -9.06 -9.94 -8.38
C PRO A 44 -7.91 -10.39 -9.29
N SER A 45 -8.22 -10.84 -10.50
CA SER A 45 -7.24 -11.41 -11.45
C SER A 45 -6.16 -10.43 -11.92
N GLN A 46 -6.34 -9.13 -11.66
CA GLN A 46 -5.33 -8.11 -11.96
C GLN A 46 -4.22 -8.05 -10.91
N ILE A 47 -4.38 -8.73 -9.77
CA ILE A 47 -3.42 -8.75 -8.67
C ILE A 47 -2.62 -10.05 -8.72
N THR A 48 -1.29 -9.95 -8.71
CA THR A 48 -0.41 -11.11 -8.62
C THR A 48 -0.51 -11.72 -7.23
N VAL A 49 -0.87 -13.01 -7.17
CA VAL A 49 -0.93 -13.81 -5.95
C VAL A 49 0.15 -14.87 -6.00
N GLN A 50 0.90 -14.99 -4.91
CA GLN A 50 1.86 -16.06 -4.71
C GLN A 50 1.39 -16.92 -3.54
N GLY A 51 1.09 -18.19 -3.84
CA GLY A 51 0.59 -19.15 -2.87
C GLY A 51 1.70 -19.96 -2.20
N TYR A 52 1.58 -20.16 -0.89
CA TYR A 52 2.52 -20.90 -0.06
C TYR A 52 1.77 -21.91 0.83
N THR A 53 2.34 -23.10 0.96
CA THR A 53 1.90 -24.12 1.92
C THR A 53 2.91 -24.37 3.03
N SER A 54 4.10 -23.76 2.93
CA SER A 54 5.19 -23.87 3.90
C SER A 54 5.53 -22.50 4.48
N VAL A 55 5.59 -22.42 5.81
CA VAL A 55 5.97 -21.20 6.52
C VAL A 55 7.40 -20.78 6.18
N SER A 56 8.35 -21.72 6.05
CA SER A 56 9.74 -21.36 5.77
C SER A 56 9.90 -20.66 4.42
N THR A 57 9.29 -21.23 3.37
CA THR A 57 9.33 -20.66 2.01
C THR A 57 8.60 -19.33 1.95
N PHE A 58 7.45 -19.22 2.62
CA PHE A 58 6.74 -17.94 2.75
C PHE A 58 7.64 -16.86 3.36
N LEU A 59 8.31 -17.17 4.48
CA LEU A 59 9.16 -16.21 5.18
C LEU A 59 10.47 -15.87 4.44
N GLU A 60 10.95 -16.74 3.56
CA GLU A 60 12.12 -16.51 2.70
C GLU A 60 11.80 -15.55 1.54
N ASP A 61 10.58 -15.59 1.02
CA ASP A 61 10.13 -14.75 -0.10
C ASP A 61 9.58 -13.37 0.33
N LEU A 62 9.38 -13.15 1.64
CA LEU A 62 8.93 -11.86 2.15
C LEU A 62 9.86 -10.74 1.69
N SER A 63 9.27 -9.69 1.14
CA SER A 63 10.00 -8.52 0.64
C SER A 63 9.19 -7.24 0.75
N GLY A 64 9.83 -6.09 0.59
CA GLY A 64 9.15 -4.79 0.58
C GLY A 64 8.16 -4.57 -0.58
N LYS A 65 7.91 -5.59 -1.42
CA LYS A 65 6.93 -5.58 -2.50
C LYS A 65 5.60 -6.25 -2.11
N VAL A 66 5.48 -6.82 -0.92
CA VAL A 66 4.23 -7.47 -0.49
C VAL A 66 3.25 -6.39 0.01
N ALA A 67 2.07 -6.34 -0.59
CA ALA A 67 1.01 -5.39 -0.20
C ALA A 67 0.02 -6.01 0.79
N VAL A 68 -0.32 -7.29 0.61
CA VAL A 68 -1.22 -8.02 1.50
C VAL A 68 -0.65 -9.40 1.76
N VAL A 69 -0.70 -9.83 3.01
CA VAL A 69 -0.44 -11.20 3.43
C VAL A 69 -1.73 -11.79 3.94
N ILE A 70 -2.07 -12.98 3.45
CA ILE A 70 -3.27 -13.71 3.85
C ILE A 70 -2.81 -15.02 4.52
N LEU A 71 -3.19 -15.23 5.78
CA LEU A 71 -2.69 -16.33 6.62
C LEU A 71 -3.83 -17.24 7.06
N ASP A 72 -3.79 -18.52 6.70
CA ASP A 72 -4.58 -19.56 7.36
C ASP A 72 -4.08 -19.71 8.80
N VAL A 73 -4.95 -19.45 9.78
CA VAL A 73 -4.57 -19.48 11.22
C VAL A 73 -4.16 -20.87 11.71
N ARG A 74 -4.35 -21.90 10.87
CA ARG A 74 -4.02 -23.30 11.17
C ARG A 74 -2.70 -23.75 10.54
N VAL A 75 -1.96 -22.87 9.85
CA VAL A 75 -0.63 -23.26 9.33
C VAL A 75 0.31 -23.61 10.48
N ASP A 76 1.20 -24.57 10.23
CA ASP A 76 2.18 -25.01 11.22
C ASP A 76 3.18 -23.89 11.53
N GLY A 77 3.09 -23.29 12.71
CA GLY A 77 4.01 -22.26 13.17
C GLY A 77 3.39 -21.32 14.20
N ASP A 78 4.21 -20.44 14.76
CA ASP A 78 3.72 -19.35 15.60
C ASP A 78 3.21 -18.21 14.71
N ILE A 79 1.89 -18.07 14.59
CA ILE A 79 1.27 -17.01 13.78
C ILE A 79 1.75 -15.61 14.21
N ARG A 80 2.03 -15.39 15.51
CA ARG A 80 2.56 -14.11 15.99
C ARG A 80 3.94 -13.82 15.41
N ASP A 81 4.82 -14.82 15.35
CA ASP A 81 6.14 -14.66 14.74
C ASP A 81 6.02 -14.39 13.24
N ILE A 82 5.13 -15.11 12.55
CA ILE A 82 4.88 -14.92 11.10
C ILE A 82 4.40 -13.49 10.81
N VAL A 83 3.44 -12.98 11.59
CA VAL A 83 2.93 -11.61 11.46
C VAL A 83 4.02 -10.59 11.78
N THR A 84 4.78 -10.81 12.86
CA THR A 84 5.88 -9.91 13.26
C THR A 84 6.95 -9.82 12.17
N ARG A 85 7.34 -10.96 11.58
CA ARG A 85 8.29 -11.00 10.48
C ARG A 85 7.74 -10.35 9.21
N THR A 86 6.47 -10.61 8.88
CA THR A 86 5.78 -9.92 7.76
C THR A 86 5.88 -8.41 7.89
N ILE A 87 5.51 -7.85 9.05
CA ILE A 87 5.56 -6.40 9.27
C ILE A 87 7.00 -5.87 9.20
N ARG A 88 7.98 -6.63 9.68
CA ARG A 88 9.38 -6.22 9.64
C ARG A 88 9.96 -6.18 8.22
N GLU A 89 9.69 -7.20 7.42
CA GLU A 89 10.23 -7.31 6.05
C GLU A 89 9.40 -6.51 5.03
N SER A 90 8.12 -6.25 5.36
CA SER A 90 7.13 -5.59 4.51
C SER A 90 6.30 -4.60 5.33
N GLU A 91 6.90 -3.47 5.70
CA GLU A 91 6.33 -2.47 6.63
C GLU A 91 4.89 -2.04 6.32
N HIS A 92 4.56 -1.88 5.04
CA HIS A 92 3.24 -1.45 4.60
C HIS A 92 2.29 -2.61 4.25
N ALA A 93 2.74 -3.87 4.38
CA ALA A 93 1.89 -5.01 4.13
C ALA A 93 0.72 -5.02 5.11
N ARG A 94 -0.47 -5.34 4.59
CA ARG A 94 -1.68 -5.58 5.38
C ARG A 94 -1.79 -7.06 5.70
N VAL A 95 -2.21 -7.36 6.91
CA VAL A 95 -2.30 -8.74 7.40
C VAL A 95 -3.76 -9.16 7.44
N THR A 96 -4.11 -10.21 6.73
CA THR A 96 -5.43 -10.81 6.72
C THR A 96 -5.37 -12.21 7.30
N LEU A 97 -6.27 -12.54 8.19
CA LEU A 97 -6.40 -13.89 8.74
C LEU A 97 -7.52 -14.66 8.03
N LEU A 98 -7.30 -15.94 7.80
CA LEU A 98 -8.29 -16.89 7.32
C LEU A 98 -8.49 -17.97 8.36
N ALA A 99 -9.75 -18.20 8.72
CA ALA A 99 -10.16 -19.27 9.62
C ALA A 99 -11.28 -20.10 8.97
N THR A 100 -11.53 -21.29 9.51
CA THR A 100 -12.71 -22.11 9.12
C THR A 100 -13.85 -22.05 10.13
N ASP A 101 -13.60 -21.44 11.29
CA ASP A 101 -14.61 -21.13 12.29
C ASP A 101 -14.16 -19.87 13.07
N GLY A 102 -15.11 -19.15 13.65
CA GLY A 102 -14.81 -17.93 14.42
C GLY A 102 -14.07 -18.19 15.73
N VAL A 103 -14.11 -19.42 16.27
CA VAL A 103 -13.45 -19.75 17.55
C VAL A 103 -11.92 -19.70 17.40
N GLN A 104 -11.41 -20.09 16.23
CA GLN A 104 -10.00 -19.97 15.89
C GLN A 104 -9.48 -18.53 15.98
N LEU A 105 -10.33 -17.52 15.76
CA LEU A 105 -9.96 -16.12 15.81
C LEU A 105 -9.97 -15.55 17.23
N LEU A 106 -10.87 -16.01 18.10
CA LEU A 106 -11.06 -15.49 19.46
C LEU A 106 -9.83 -15.65 20.37
N GLY A 107 -8.96 -16.61 20.06
CA GLY A 107 -7.73 -16.89 20.84
C GLY A 107 -6.48 -16.16 20.34
N LEU A 108 -6.56 -15.41 19.24
CA LEU A 108 -5.39 -14.81 18.60
C LEU A 108 -5.14 -13.40 19.14
N ASP A 109 -4.20 -13.29 20.08
CA ASP A 109 -3.63 -12.00 20.48
C ASP A 109 -2.55 -11.58 19.48
N ILE A 110 -2.93 -11.19 18.27
CA ILE A 110 -2.01 -10.66 17.24
C ILE A 110 -2.68 -9.50 16.50
N PRO A 111 -1.93 -8.50 16.03
CA PRO A 111 -2.51 -7.47 15.17
C PRO A 111 -2.72 -8.03 13.76
N TYR A 112 -3.93 -7.84 13.25
CA TYR A 112 -4.30 -8.10 11.87
C TYR A 112 -5.16 -6.95 11.35
N ASP A 113 -5.14 -6.69 10.06
CA ASP A 113 -5.98 -5.66 9.45
C ASP A 113 -7.42 -6.18 9.26
N GLU A 114 -7.60 -7.40 8.75
CA GLU A 114 -8.91 -8.06 8.59
C GLU A 114 -8.84 -9.56 8.92
N ALA A 115 -9.99 -10.18 9.19
CA ALA A 115 -10.10 -11.63 9.37
C ALA A 115 -11.36 -12.16 8.69
N PHE A 116 -11.27 -13.35 8.10
CA PHE A 116 -12.39 -13.98 7.41
C PHE A 116 -12.61 -15.42 7.87
N VAL A 117 -13.88 -15.81 8.01
CA VAL A 117 -14.32 -17.18 8.24
C VAL A 117 -14.86 -17.77 6.95
N PHE A 118 -14.14 -18.76 6.40
CA PHE A 118 -14.55 -19.45 5.19
C PHE A 118 -15.34 -20.73 5.52
N PRO A 119 -16.42 -21.02 4.78
CA PRO A 119 -16.89 -20.39 3.54
C PRO A 119 -17.95 -19.29 3.72
N GLU A 120 -18.15 -18.75 4.93
CA GLU A 120 -19.30 -17.91 5.27
C GLU A 120 -19.16 -16.47 4.74
N GLU A 121 -17.94 -15.96 4.62
CA GLU A 121 -17.67 -14.53 4.33
C GLU A 121 -17.06 -14.28 2.93
N THR A 122 -17.40 -15.11 1.94
CA THR A 122 -16.83 -15.00 0.59
C THR A 122 -17.24 -13.71 -0.14
N ASP A 123 -18.42 -13.17 0.15
CA ASP A 123 -18.99 -12.03 -0.58
C ASP A 123 -18.25 -10.72 -0.30
N ALA A 124 -17.77 -10.53 0.94
CA ALA A 124 -17.00 -9.35 1.33
C ALA A 124 -15.49 -9.49 1.03
N PHE A 125 -15.00 -10.72 0.86
CA PHE A 125 -13.57 -11.00 0.74
C PHE A 125 -12.91 -10.23 -0.42
N GLU A 126 -13.50 -10.24 -1.62
CA GLU A 126 -12.90 -9.57 -2.78
C GLU A 126 -12.77 -8.05 -2.57
N SER A 127 -13.83 -7.40 -2.06
CA SER A 127 -13.84 -5.95 -1.85
C SER A 127 -12.86 -5.53 -0.76
N GLU A 128 -12.78 -6.31 0.32
CA GLU A 128 -11.87 -6.01 1.43
C GLU A 128 -10.41 -6.24 1.07
N ILE A 129 -10.08 -7.35 0.39
CA ILE A 129 -8.72 -7.58 -0.11
C ILE A 129 -8.30 -6.45 -1.05
N ARG A 130 -9.20 -5.98 -1.92
CA ARG A 130 -8.94 -4.83 -2.78
C ARG A 130 -8.70 -3.55 -1.98
N SER A 131 -9.51 -3.28 -0.94
CA SER A 131 -9.30 -2.12 -0.07
C SER A 131 -7.95 -2.18 0.64
N LEU A 132 -7.63 -3.32 1.29
CA LEU A 132 -6.34 -3.54 1.96
C LEU A 132 -5.16 -3.35 1.02
N TYR A 133 -5.27 -3.85 -0.20
CA TYR A 133 -4.26 -3.65 -1.24
C TYR A 133 -4.04 -2.15 -1.49
N ILE A 134 -5.11 -1.37 -1.75
CA ILE A 134 -5.02 0.08 -1.95
C ILE A 134 -4.47 0.80 -0.70
N ARG A 135 -4.92 0.42 0.51
CA ARG A 135 -4.42 0.98 1.79
C ARG A 135 -2.91 0.78 1.95
N SER A 136 -2.38 -0.38 1.53
CA SER A 136 -0.94 -0.66 1.54
C SER A 136 -0.18 0.28 0.59
N TYR A 137 -0.66 0.44 -0.64
CA TYR A 137 -0.03 1.35 -1.60
C TYR A 137 -0.06 2.79 -1.17
N TYR A 138 -1.19 3.23 -0.61
CA TYR A 138 -1.31 4.59 -0.13
C TYR A 138 -0.25 4.88 0.93
N ALA A 139 -0.13 3.99 1.94
CA ALA A 139 0.87 4.10 3.00
C ALA A 139 2.31 4.11 2.45
N ALA A 140 2.64 3.22 1.52
CA ALA A 140 3.97 3.20 0.89
C ALA A 140 4.23 4.46 0.04
N THR A 141 3.20 4.96 -0.65
CA THR A 141 3.30 6.12 -1.54
C THR A 141 3.49 7.40 -0.75
N ILE A 142 2.76 7.58 0.36
CA ILE A 142 2.84 8.78 1.19
C ILE A 142 4.20 8.87 1.89
N GLU A 143 4.72 7.73 2.38
CA GLU A 143 6.05 7.69 3.01
C GLU A 143 7.16 8.05 2.01
N ARG A 144 7.12 7.47 0.80
CA ARG A 144 8.06 7.81 -0.30
C ARG A 144 7.94 9.28 -0.70
N TYR A 145 6.72 9.82 -0.75
CA TYR A 145 6.48 11.22 -1.08
C TYR A 145 7.20 12.14 -0.08
N TYR A 146 7.07 11.89 1.22
CA TYR A 146 7.74 12.67 2.26
C TYR A 146 9.27 12.51 2.20
N LYS A 147 9.78 11.28 2.02
CA LYS A 147 11.23 11.02 1.84
C LYS A 147 11.82 11.81 0.67
N ILE A 148 11.09 11.93 -0.45
CA ILE A 148 11.50 12.74 -1.60
C ILE A 148 11.46 14.23 -1.27
N CYS A 149 10.40 14.72 -0.61
CA CYS A 149 10.31 16.14 -0.22
C CYS A 149 11.47 16.54 0.70
N PHE A 150 11.82 15.70 1.67
CA PHE A 150 12.98 15.89 2.54
C PHE A 150 14.30 15.89 1.76
N SER A 151 14.46 14.94 0.84
CA SER A 151 15.65 14.86 -0.03
C SER A 151 15.80 16.09 -0.92
N MET A 152 14.69 16.62 -1.45
CA MET A 152 14.68 17.88 -2.21
C MET A 152 15.13 19.06 -1.36
N GLN A 153 14.60 19.19 -0.14
CA GLN A 153 14.94 20.29 0.77
C GLN A 153 16.43 20.25 1.14
N ASN A 154 16.94 19.08 1.53
CA ASN A 154 18.35 18.91 1.85
C ASN A 154 19.27 19.19 0.66
N ARG A 155 18.80 18.92 -0.57
CA ARG A 155 19.59 19.23 -1.76
C ARG A 155 19.58 20.73 -2.08
N LYS A 156 18.42 21.39 -1.99
CA LYS A 156 18.30 22.84 -2.20
C LYS A 156 19.20 23.66 -1.29
N THR A 157 19.34 23.26 -0.02
CA THR A 157 20.21 23.97 0.95
C THR A 157 21.71 23.86 0.64
N LYS A 158 22.13 22.94 -0.24
CA LYS A 158 23.53 22.70 -0.59
C LYS A 158 23.92 23.24 -1.98
N LEU A 159 22.97 23.85 -2.70
CA LEU A 159 23.17 24.31 -4.07
C LEU A 159 23.08 25.84 -4.12
N ASP A 160 24.06 26.45 -4.78
CA ASP A 160 24.06 27.89 -5.07
C ASP A 160 23.08 28.24 -6.20
N ASP A 161 22.90 27.34 -7.17
CA ASP A 161 21.87 27.40 -8.21
C ASP A 161 21.05 26.09 -8.25
N PRO A 162 19.87 26.07 -7.60
CA PRO A 162 19.02 24.89 -7.57
C PRO A 162 18.34 24.58 -8.91
N GLU A 163 18.14 25.55 -9.80
CA GLU A 163 17.29 25.36 -10.99
C GLU A 163 17.99 24.55 -12.09
N SER A 164 19.33 24.62 -12.15
CA SER A 164 20.15 23.85 -13.08
C SER A 164 20.48 22.42 -12.63
N ASP A 165 20.10 22.04 -11.41
CA ASP A 165 20.44 20.72 -10.86
C ASP A 165 19.51 19.61 -11.37
N GLU A 166 20.04 18.75 -12.23
CA GLU A 166 19.30 17.62 -12.83
C GLU A 166 18.68 16.68 -11.79
N GLN A 167 19.36 16.44 -10.67
CA GLN A 167 18.85 15.52 -9.65
C GLN A 167 17.68 16.13 -8.90
N LEU A 168 17.68 17.45 -8.66
CA LEU A 168 16.55 18.16 -8.09
C LEU A 168 15.35 18.12 -9.05
N GLN A 169 15.56 18.28 -10.35
CA GLN A 169 14.51 18.13 -11.37
C GLN A 169 13.95 16.69 -11.38
N ARG A 170 14.80 15.66 -11.30
CA ARG A 170 14.36 14.26 -11.18
C ARG A 170 13.52 14.03 -9.92
N LEU A 171 13.92 14.60 -8.78
CA LEU A 171 13.18 14.50 -7.53
C LEU A 171 11.83 15.23 -7.62
N GLN A 172 11.77 16.39 -8.28
CA GLN A 172 10.51 17.11 -8.54
C GLN A 172 9.54 16.26 -9.37
N GLY A 173 10.01 15.70 -10.48
CA GLY A 173 9.19 14.81 -11.31
C GLY A 173 8.75 13.53 -10.58
N ALA A 174 9.57 13.00 -9.67
CA ALA A 174 9.16 11.89 -8.80
C ALA A 174 8.07 12.32 -7.80
N ARG A 175 8.23 13.48 -7.15
CA ARG A 175 7.26 14.05 -6.22
C ARG A 175 5.89 14.26 -6.88
N GLU A 176 5.87 14.82 -8.08
CA GLU A 176 4.63 15.10 -8.83
C GLU A 176 3.89 13.82 -9.22
N ARG A 177 4.63 12.79 -9.66
CA ARG A 177 4.05 11.47 -9.93
C ARG A 177 3.43 10.86 -8.68
N LEU A 178 4.13 10.89 -7.55
CA LEU A 178 3.60 10.38 -6.28
C LEU A 178 2.38 11.19 -5.80
N ALA A 179 2.40 12.52 -5.93
CA ALA A 179 1.24 13.36 -5.62
C ALA A 179 0.03 13.04 -6.50
N SER A 180 0.26 12.69 -7.77
CA SER A 180 -0.80 12.21 -8.66
C SER A 180 -1.41 10.89 -8.16
N HIS A 181 -0.56 9.91 -7.81
CA HIS A 181 -1.03 8.63 -7.26
C HIS A 181 -1.81 8.80 -5.95
N LEU A 182 -1.33 9.63 -5.03
CA LEU A 182 -2.02 9.92 -3.76
C LEU A 182 -3.41 10.51 -4.01
N ARG A 183 -3.55 11.44 -4.96
CA ARG A 183 -4.85 11.99 -5.36
C ARG A 183 -5.77 10.92 -5.96
N MET A 184 -5.24 9.97 -6.71
CA MET A 184 -6.03 8.87 -7.27
C MET A 184 -6.52 7.93 -6.16
N PHE A 185 -5.64 7.50 -5.26
CA PHE A 185 -6.00 6.64 -4.13
C PHE A 185 -7.03 7.31 -3.21
N ARG A 186 -6.90 8.62 -2.94
CA ARG A 186 -7.84 9.35 -2.09
C ARG A 186 -9.28 9.35 -2.62
N ARG A 187 -9.48 9.15 -3.93
CA ARG A 187 -10.83 9.08 -4.53
C ARG A 187 -11.53 7.74 -4.26
N VAL A 188 -10.79 6.71 -3.91
CA VAL A 188 -11.31 5.35 -3.72
C VAL A 188 -11.23 4.87 -2.27
N LEU A 189 -10.44 5.56 -1.43
CA LEU A 189 -10.37 5.29 0.01
C LEU A 189 -11.50 6.01 0.76
N SER A 190 -12.23 5.27 1.58
CA SER A 190 -13.23 5.79 2.51
C SER A 190 -12.60 6.54 3.69
N GLU A 191 -13.42 7.12 4.56
CA GLU A 191 -12.95 7.70 5.82
C GLU A 191 -12.41 6.60 6.76
N ASP A 192 -13.12 5.48 6.87
CA ASP A 192 -12.68 4.31 7.64
C ASP A 192 -11.32 3.77 7.16
N ASP A 193 -11.08 3.78 5.84
CA ASP A 193 -9.80 3.38 5.27
C ASP A 193 -8.66 4.30 5.74
N MET A 194 -8.92 5.61 5.81
CA MET A 194 -7.94 6.58 6.27
C MET A 194 -7.65 6.44 7.76
N ASP A 195 -8.69 6.23 8.56
CA ASP A 195 -8.55 5.99 9.99
C ASP A 195 -7.76 4.70 10.26
N ALA A 196 -8.02 3.65 9.48
CA ALA A 196 -7.26 2.39 9.54
C ALA A 196 -5.79 2.57 9.12
N ILE A 197 -5.49 3.49 8.19
CA ILE A 197 -4.12 3.84 7.80
C ILE A 197 -3.45 4.64 8.93
N ALA A 198 -4.08 5.69 9.43
CA ALA A 198 -3.52 6.59 10.44
C ALA A 198 -3.26 5.88 11.78
N ASN A 199 -4.19 5.03 12.22
CA ASN A 199 -4.08 4.33 13.50
C ASN A 199 -3.25 3.04 13.44
N ARG A 200 -2.73 2.66 12.26
CA ARG A 200 -2.01 1.40 12.07
C ARG A 200 -0.80 1.29 12.99
N GLU A 201 0.02 2.34 13.05
CA GLU A 201 1.26 2.34 13.84
C GLU A 201 0.98 2.10 15.32
N HIS A 202 -0.08 2.71 15.87
CA HIS A 202 -0.51 2.48 17.25
C HIS A 202 -0.83 1.00 17.51
N ARG A 203 -1.54 0.35 16.58
CA ARG A 203 -1.88 -1.09 16.67
C ARG A 203 -0.65 -1.99 16.56
N LEU A 204 0.34 -1.58 15.78
CA LEU A 204 1.59 -2.33 15.57
C LEU A 204 2.66 -2.05 16.63
N LYS A 205 2.53 -0.99 17.43
CA LYS A 205 3.53 -0.55 18.41
C LYS A 205 3.92 -1.63 19.42
N SER A 206 3.01 -2.56 19.73
CA SER A 206 3.28 -3.72 20.58
C SER A 206 4.25 -4.73 19.97
N LEU A 207 4.26 -4.85 18.63
CA LEU A 207 5.17 -5.71 17.86
C LEU A 207 6.44 -4.98 17.43
N SER A 208 6.36 -3.67 17.20
CA SER A 208 7.41 -2.84 16.62
C SER A 208 8.39 -2.24 17.63
N ARG A 209 8.56 -2.80 18.84
CA ARG A 209 9.53 -2.29 19.84
C ARG A 209 10.98 -2.18 19.33
N ASN A 210 11.28 -2.72 18.14
CA ASN A 210 12.57 -2.65 17.46
C ASN A 210 12.55 -1.89 16.10
N ALA A 211 11.42 -1.31 15.67
CA ALA A 211 11.39 -0.44 14.49
C ALA A 211 11.93 0.94 14.88
N LYS A 212 12.94 1.41 14.15
CA LYS A 212 13.81 2.54 14.50
C LYS A 212 13.02 3.80 14.89
N ASN A 213 13.37 4.38 16.04
CA ASN A 213 13.03 5.74 16.44
C ASN A 213 13.66 6.74 15.45
N ASN A 214 12.98 7.06 14.36
CA ASN A 214 13.22 8.30 13.66
C ASN A 214 12.23 9.33 14.22
N PRO A 215 12.69 10.40 14.89
CA PRO A 215 11.79 11.47 15.30
C PRO A 215 11.15 12.11 14.05
N PRO A 216 9.90 12.61 14.15
CA PRO A 216 9.32 13.38 13.07
C PRO A 216 10.23 14.60 12.82
N PRO A 217 10.66 14.87 11.59
CA PRO A 217 11.50 16.02 11.31
C PRO A 217 10.67 17.29 11.52
N ASP A 218 11.16 18.16 12.40
CA ASP A 218 10.61 19.50 12.61
C ASP A 218 10.43 20.22 11.27
N ALA A 219 9.20 20.70 11.08
CA ALA A 219 8.64 21.14 9.82
C ALA A 219 9.27 22.45 9.30
N ILE A 220 10.12 22.34 8.28
CA ILE A 220 10.38 23.44 7.34
C ILE A 220 10.18 22.89 5.92
N GLY A 221 9.04 23.25 5.32
CA GLY A 221 8.66 22.82 3.96
C GLY A 221 7.51 21.81 3.88
N LEU A 222 6.89 21.46 5.01
CA LEU A 222 5.56 20.81 4.99
C LEU A 222 4.52 21.84 4.54
N PRO A 223 3.49 21.47 3.76
CA PRO A 223 2.29 22.28 3.70
C PRO A 223 1.73 22.42 5.14
N ASN A 224 1.37 23.66 5.52
CA ASN A 224 0.89 23.99 6.87
C ASN A 224 -0.33 23.19 7.34
N ALA A 225 -0.99 22.49 6.42
CA ALA A 225 -2.00 21.49 6.70
C ALA A 225 -1.86 20.40 5.62
N CYS A 226 -1.94 19.15 6.02
CA CYS A 226 -2.28 18.08 5.12
C CYS A 226 -3.72 18.34 4.64
N PRO A 227 -3.97 18.79 3.40
CA PRO A 227 -5.30 19.18 3.00
C PRO A 227 -6.15 17.90 2.95
N ASN A 228 -6.98 17.71 3.96
CA ASN A 228 -7.93 16.60 4.14
C ASN A 228 -7.36 15.21 4.49
N CYS A 229 -6.31 15.08 5.31
CA CYS A 229 -5.99 13.79 5.94
C CYS A 229 -6.43 13.63 7.40
N GLY A 230 -7.17 14.58 7.97
CA GLY A 230 -7.78 14.43 9.31
C GLY A 230 -6.78 14.27 10.45
N LEU A 231 -5.48 14.49 10.19
CA LEU A 231 -4.42 14.56 11.18
C LEU A 231 -4.29 16.03 11.63
N ASP A 232 -5.26 16.47 12.43
CA ASP A 232 -5.05 17.51 13.46
C ASP A 232 -5.02 16.82 14.82
#